data_AF-A0A1B6C6I7-F1
#
_entry.id   AF-A0A1B6C6I7-F1
#
_cell.length_a   1.000
_cell.length_b   1.000
_cell.length_c   1.000
_cell.angle_alpha   90.00
_cell.angle_beta   90.00
_cell.angle_gamma   90.00
#
_symmetry.space_group_name_H-M   'P 1'
#
loop_
_entity.id
_entity.type
_entity.pdbx_description
1 polymer ?
#
loop_
_entity_poly.entity_id
_entity_poly.type
_entity_poly.pdbx_seq_one_letter_code
_entity_poly.pdbx_strand_id
1 'polypeptide(L)'
;ALIINSTVIVEFIIRANEVCINQLQNATSSALQEHCGIFYPPYKLVRILRQGGVDLFPQHDAYLYVEGVTPKHYIAENHLYNCMSLLCTTYNFSWSRWNLLAGRNNMIMQIREFLDRKRLPNYSMLLVTPLKSIIVDCTEVSQAFTQQGVEGMKFYPDLYMLVSEHASSISKSKFKEIDLILSQTVYFMLSSVRMLSYS
;
A
#
# COMPACT_ATOMS: atom_id res chain seq x y z
N ALA A 1 16.33 29.95 1.97
CA ALA A 1 14.90 29.57 1.97
C ALA A 1 14.70 28.52 3.05
N LEU A 2 13.86 28.78 4.04
CA LEU A 2 13.45 27.78 5.04
C LEU A 2 12.43 26.86 4.37
N ILE A 3 12.89 25.72 3.84
CA ILE A 3 11.97 24.65 3.42
C ILE A 3 11.57 23.94 4.71
N ILE A 4 10.45 24.37 5.28
CA ILE A 4 9.80 23.64 6.36
C ILE A 4 9.32 22.34 5.73
N ASN A 5 9.86 21.20 6.17
CA ASN A 5 9.41 19.89 5.71
C ASN A 5 7.98 19.67 6.22
N SER A 6 6.98 20.09 5.45
CA SER A 6 5.58 20.00 5.82
C SER A 6 5.07 18.59 5.51
N THR A 7 5.00 17.74 6.51
CA THR A 7 4.41 16.40 6.39
C THR A 7 2.89 16.52 6.40
N VAL A 8 2.25 16.18 5.29
CA VAL A 8 0.79 16.04 5.20
C VAL A 8 0.39 14.59 5.47
N ILE A 9 -0.63 14.38 6.29
CA ILE A 9 -1.21 13.06 6.52
C ILE A 9 -2.63 13.07 5.96
N VAL A 10 -2.91 12.13 5.04
CA VAL A 10 -4.24 11.98 4.44
C VAL A 10 -4.75 10.57 4.71
N GLU A 11 -5.93 10.47 5.28
CA GLU A 11 -6.65 9.22 5.46
C GLU A 11 -7.78 9.13 4.44
N PHE A 12 -7.84 8.02 3.71
CA PHE A 12 -8.91 7.74 2.76
C PHE A 12 -9.84 6.65 3.28
N ILE A 13 -11.15 6.82 3.06
CA ILE A 13 -12.13 5.74 3.21
C ILE A 13 -12.61 5.35 1.82
N ILE A 14 -12.56 4.07 1.52
CA ILE A 14 -13.00 3.48 0.25
C ILE A 14 -14.26 2.66 0.50
N ARG A 15 -15.29 2.85 -0.33
CA ARG A 15 -16.55 2.08 -0.30
C ARG A 15 -17.00 1.80 -1.72
N ALA A 16 -17.08 0.53 -2.09
CA ALA A 16 -17.44 0.10 -3.45
C ALA A 16 -16.65 0.89 -4.53
N ASN A 17 -17.32 1.76 -5.29
CA ASN A 17 -16.75 2.58 -6.37
C ASN A 17 -16.40 4.02 -5.97
N GLU A 18 -16.41 4.35 -4.68
CA GLU A 18 -16.21 5.72 -4.19
C GLU A 18 -15.12 5.80 -3.11
N VAL A 19 -14.50 6.98 -3.03
CA VAL A 19 -13.45 7.30 -2.06
C VAL A 19 -13.72 8.68 -1.47
N CYS A 20 -13.49 8.84 -0.17
CA CYS A 20 -13.50 10.15 0.50
C CYS A 20 -12.21 10.38 1.29
N ILE A 21 -11.91 11.65 1.55
CA ILE A 21 -10.90 12.05 2.53
C ILE A 21 -11.57 11.98 3.91
N ASN A 22 -11.14 11.06 4.76
CA ASN A 22 -11.64 10.97 6.13
C ASN A 22 -10.99 12.02 7.01
N GLN A 23 -9.66 12.14 6.91
CA GLN A 23 -8.88 13.06 7.70
C GLN A 23 -7.75 13.64 6.86
N LEU A 24 -7.50 14.94 7.06
CA LEU A 24 -6.41 15.68 6.45
C LEU A 24 -5.70 16.47 7.55
N GLN A 25 -4.47 16.10 7.87
CA GLN A 25 -3.64 16.78 8.87
C GLN A 25 -2.53 17.57 8.19
N ASN A 26 -2.18 18.73 8.77
CA ASN A 26 -1.12 19.62 8.31
C ASN A 26 -1.26 20.16 6.88
N ALA A 27 -2.44 20.05 6.27
CA ALA A 27 -2.76 20.77 5.05
C ALA A 27 -3.27 22.18 5.39
N THR A 28 -2.71 23.20 4.76
CA THR A 28 -2.96 24.60 5.08
C THR A 28 -4.18 25.20 4.35
N SER A 29 -4.74 24.52 3.34
CA SER A 29 -5.85 25.07 2.54
C SER A 29 -7.22 24.74 3.13
N SER A 30 -8.00 25.77 3.49
CA SER A 30 -9.42 25.65 3.84
C SER A 30 -10.25 24.98 2.74
N ALA A 31 -9.88 25.17 1.47
CA ALA A 31 -10.57 24.59 0.31
C ALA A 31 -10.63 23.05 0.33
N LEU A 32 -9.62 22.37 0.88
CA LEU A 32 -9.64 20.89 0.96
C LEU A 32 -10.47 20.37 2.13
N GLN A 33 -10.69 21.18 3.17
CA GLN A 33 -11.53 20.79 4.31
C GLN A 33 -13.00 20.61 3.90
N GLU A 34 -13.48 21.38 2.93
CA GLU A 34 -14.83 21.26 2.37
C GLU A 34 -15.08 19.91 1.68
N HIS A 35 -14.00 19.21 1.27
CA HIS A 35 -14.09 17.90 0.64
C HIS A 35 -13.95 16.72 1.62
N CYS A 36 -13.65 16.98 2.90
CA CYS A 36 -13.57 15.94 3.93
C CYS A 36 -14.94 15.31 4.18
N GLY A 37 -14.99 13.97 4.22
CA GLY A 37 -16.21 13.19 4.41
C GLY A 37 -17.09 13.02 3.17
N ILE A 38 -16.81 13.72 2.06
CA ILE A 38 -17.59 13.62 0.81
C ILE A 38 -17.02 12.51 -0.07
N PHE A 39 -17.89 11.58 -0.47
CA PHE A 39 -17.56 10.50 -1.38
C PHE A 39 -17.57 10.96 -2.84
N TYR A 40 -16.51 10.60 -3.57
CA TYR A 40 -16.37 10.86 -4.98
C TYR A 40 -15.90 9.61 -5.72
N PRO A 41 -16.16 9.51 -7.04
CA PRO A 41 -15.42 8.60 -7.89
C PRO A 41 -13.90 8.87 -7.76
N PRO A 42 -13.05 7.82 -7.75
CA PRO A 42 -11.62 7.95 -7.46
C PRO A 42 -10.88 8.99 -8.32
N TYR A 43 -11.13 8.98 -9.64
CA TYR A 43 -10.52 9.92 -10.57
C TYR A 43 -10.87 11.38 -10.26
N LYS A 44 -12.08 11.63 -9.76
CA LYS A 44 -12.54 12.97 -9.39
C LYS A 44 -11.87 13.43 -8.10
N LEU A 45 -11.72 12.53 -7.12
CA LEU A 45 -11.00 12.83 -5.88
C LEU A 45 -9.52 13.17 -6.15
N VAL A 46 -8.84 12.37 -6.99
CA VAL A 46 -7.46 12.63 -7.41
C VAL A 46 -7.31 14.03 -8.01
N ARG A 47 -8.26 14.44 -8.87
CA ARG A 47 -8.27 15.78 -9.47
C ARG A 47 -8.46 16.88 -8.44
N ILE A 48 -9.39 16.71 -7.50
CA ILE A 48 -9.64 17.66 -6.41
C ILE A 48 -8.37 17.86 -5.57
N LEU A 49 -7.73 16.76 -5.16
CA LEU A 49 -6.49 16.81 -4.35
C LEU A 49 -5.36 17.53 -5.08
N ARG A 50 -5.14 17.21 -6.37
CA ARG A 50 -4.13 17.90 -7.18
C ARG A 50 -4.41 19.40 -7.32
N GLN A 51 -5.67 19.78 -7.54
CA GLN A 51 -6.09 21.19 -7.63
C GLN A 51 -5.93 21.93 -6.29
N GLY A 52 -6.09 21.22 -5.17
CA GLY A 52 -5.82 21.74 -3.83
C GLY A 52 -4.34 21.74 -3.42
N GLY A 53 -3.41 21.40 -4.32
CA GLY A 53 -1.98 21.40 -4.05
C GLY A 53 -1.45 20.17 -3.30
N VAL A 54 -2.26 19.11 -3.16
CA VAL A 54 -1.85 17.84 -2.55
C VAL A 54 -1.46 16.87 -3.67
N ASP A 55 -0.16 16.85 -4.01
CA ASP A 55 0.37 15.99 -5.07
C ASP A 55 0.87 14.64 -4.53
N LEU A 56 -0.08 13.76 -4.19
CA LEU A 56 0.19 12.38 -3.74
C LEU A 56 0.27 11.37 -4.90
N PHE A 57 0.06 11.82 -6.14
CA PHE A 57 -0.21 10.96 -7.28
C PHE A 57 0.87 11.17 -8.34
N PRO A 58 2.06 10.56 -8.16
CA PRO A 58 3.22 10.83 -9.00
C PRO A 58 2.93 10.53 -10.48
N GLN A 59 3.40 11.43 -11.35
CA GLN A 59 3.39 11.20 -12.79
C GLN A 59 4.48 10.21 -13.20
N HIS A 60 4.44 9.74 -14.45
CA HIS A 60 5.36 8.71 -14.94
C HIS A 60 6.84 9.12 -14.82
N ASP A 61 7.13 10.41 -15.00
CA ASP A 61 8.45 11.03 -14.96
C ASP A 61 8.81 11.63 -13.58
N ALA A 62 7.95 11.51 -12.57
CA ALA A 62 8.18 12.11 -11.25
C ALA A 62 9.49 11.62 -10.60
N TYR A 63 9.96 10.42 -10.93
CA TYR A 63 11.24 9.90 -10.44
C TYR A 63 12.46 10.71 -10.91
N LEU A 64 12.32 11.55 -11.95
CA LEU A 64 13.37 12.46 -12.42
C LEU A 64 13.52 13.70 -11.53
N TYR A 65 12.49 14.02 -10.74
CA TYR A 65 12.42 15.27 -9.96
C TYR A 65 12.39 15.05 -8.45
N VAL A 66 12.18 13.80 -7.99
CA VAL A 66 12.18 13.46 -6.56
C VAL A 66 13.48 12.73 -6.23
N GLU A 67 14.30 13.33 -5.39
CA GLU A 67 15.52 12.68 -4.91
C GLU A 67 15.22 11.54 -3.92
N GLY A 68 16.09 10.52 -3.92
CA GLY A 68 16.00 9.42 -2.96
C GLY A 68 14.94 8.37 -3.25
N VAL A 69 14.14 8.49 -4.31
CA VAL A 69 13.15 7.47 -4.68
C VAL A 69 13.77 6.35 -5.52
N THR A 70 13.22 5.14 -5.35
CA THR A 70 13.66 3.96 -6.10
C THR A 70 12.48 3.40 -6.87
N PRO A 71 12.24 3.82 -8.14
CA PRO A 71 11.11 3.33 -8.91
C PRO A 71 11.18 1.81 -9.05
N LYS A 72 10.12 1.12 -8.62
CA LYS A 72 10.06 -0.34 -8.62
C LYS A 72 9.79 -0.89 -10.03
N HIS A 73 9.97 -2.20 -10.18
CA HIS A 73 9.63 -2.89 -11.43
C HIS A 73 8.13 -2.75 -11.72
N TYR A 74 7.77 -1.89 -12.68
CA TYR A 74 6.39 -1.43 -12.93
C TYR A 74 5.36 -2.57 -13.02
N ILE A 75 5.64 -3.63 -13.78
CA ILE A 75 4.69 -4.75 -13.93
C ILE A 75 4.51 -5.50 -12.61
N ALA A 76 5.59 -5.67 -11.84
CA ALA A 76 5.55 -6.42 -10.59
C ALA A 76 4.88 -5.60 -9.48
N GLU A 77 5.12 -4.28 -9.45
CA GLU A 77 4.44 -3.34 -8.56
C GLU A 77 2.92 -3.32 -8.82
N ASN A 78 2.49 -3.24 -10.09
CA ASN A 78 1.06 -3.30 -10.42
C ASN A 78 0.43 -4.67 -10.10
N HIS A 79 1.13 -5.77 -10.35
CA HIS A 79 0.67 -7.11 -9.95
C HIS A 79 0.48 -7.19 -8.43
N LEU A 80 1.45 -6.67 -7.68
CA LEU A 80 1.39 -6.63 -6.22
C LEU A 80 0.22 -5.77 -5.72
N TYR A 81 -0.06 -4.62 -6.35
CA TYR A 81 -1.25 -3.84 -6.03
C TYR A 81 -2.56 -4.57 -6.33
N ASN A 82 -2.63 -5.35 -7.40
CA ASN A 82 -3.78 -6.23 -7.66
C ASN A 82 -3.92 -7.30 -6.56
N CYS A 83 -2.83 -7.93 -6.14
CA CYS A 83 -2.88 -8.88 -5.01
C CYS A 83 -3.35 -8.19 -3.72
N MET A 84 -2.79 -7.02 -3.39
CA MET A 84 -3.18 -6.25 -2.20
C MET A 84 -4.65 -5.85 -2.24
N SER A 85 -5.18 -5.47 -3.41
CA SER A 85 -6.58 -5.09 -3.56
C SER A 85 -7.54 -6.26 -3.41
N LEU A 86 -7.15 -7.47 -3.79
CA LEU A 86 -7.95 -8.68 -3.55
C LEU A 86 -7.99 -9.05 -2.05
N LEU A 87 -6.96 -8.65 -1.30
CA LEU A 87 -6.81 -8.97 0.13
C LEU A 87 -7.25 -7.84 1.07
N CYS A 88 -7.77 -6.73 0.54
CA CYS A 88 -7.97 -5.48 1.29
C CYS A 88 -9.01 -5.58 2.42
N THR A 89 -9.86 -6.60 2.43
CA THR A 89 -10.88 -6.82 3.47
C THR A 89 -10.38 -7.71 4.62
N THR A 90 -9.24 -8.35 4.45
CA THR A 90 -8.71 -9.37 5.36
C THR A 90 -7.27 -9.13 5.77
N TYR A 91 -6.55 -8.20 5.13
CA TYR A 91 -5.16 -7.89 5.43
C TYR A 91 -4.91 -6.39 5.54
N ASN A 92 -4.05 -6.05 6.50
CA ASN A 92 -3.45 -4.72 6.59
C ASN A 92 -2.04 -4.77 6.04
N PHE A 93 -1.71 -3.73 5.29
CA PHE A 93 -0.37 -3.47 4.79
C PHE A 93 0.17 -2.18 5.40
N SER A 94 1.46 -2.15 5.70
CA SER A 94 2.11 -0.96 6.23
C SER A 94 3.48 -0.77 5.56
N TRP A 95 3.91 0.48 5.50
CA TRP A 95 5.22 0.86 4.97
C TRP A 95 6.37 0.16 5.71
N SER A 96 7.52 0.04 5.04
CA SER A 96 8.76 -0.45 5.64
C SER A 96 9.95 0.44 5.31
N ARG A 97 10.78 0.72 6.32
CA ARG A 97 12.04 1.48 6.11
C ARG A 97 13.04 0.80 5.21
N TRP A 98 12.91 -0.52 5.06
CA TRP A 98 13.81 -1.31 4.22
C TRP A 98 13.51 -1.14 2.73
N ASN A 99 12.30 -0.69 2.36
CA ASN A 99 11.86 -0.61 0.97
C ASN A 99 12.70 0.35 0.12
N LEU A 100 13.05 1.50 0.69
CA LEU A 100 13.79 2.57 0.01
C LEU A 100 15.13 2.06 -0.55
N LEU A 101 15.85 1.29 0.26
CA LEU A 101 17.19 0.76 -0.05
C LEU A 101 17.15 -0.62 -0.73
N ALA A 102 15.96 -1.19 -0.94
CA ALA A 102 15.81 -2.55 -1.48
C ALA A 102 16.14 -2.66 -2.98
N GLY A 103 16.30 -1.54 -3.68
CA GLY A 103 16.46 -1.50 -5.13
C GLY A 103 15.14 -1.71 -5.88
N ARG A 104 15.23 -1.79 -7.22
CA ARG A 104 14.08 -1.79 -8.13
C ARG A 104 13.21 -3.04 -8.07
N ASN A 105 13.82 -4.21 -7.86
CA ASN A 105 13.12 -5.50 -7.97
C ASN A 105 12.57 -6.02 -6.63
N ASN A 106 12.84 -5.33 -5.54
CA ASN A 106 12.42 -5.75 -4.21
C ASN A 106 11.42 -4.74 -3.66
N MET A 107 10.21 -5.20 -3.37
CA MET A 107 9.15 -4.43 -2.73
C MET A 107 9.00 -4.98 -1.32
N ILE A 108 9.40 -4.19 -0.33
CA ILE A 108 9.39 -4.60 1.07
C ILE A 108 8.27 -3.83 1.78
N MET A 109 7.44 -4.55 2.52
CA MET A 109 6.39 -3.93 3.32
C MET A 109 6.07 -4.82 4.53
N GLN A 110 5.26 -4.30 5.44
CA GLN A 110 4.72 -5.05 6.54
C GLN A 110 3.32 -5.58 6.18
N ILE A 111 3.01 -6.81 6.59
CA ILE A 111 1.72 -7.45 6.38
C ILE A 111 1.20 -8.07 7.67
N ARG A 112 -0.12 -8.00 7.90
CA ARG A 112 -0.81 -8.77 8.94
C ARG A 112 -2.23 -9.09 8.52
N GLU A 113 -2.75 -10.21 9.01
CA GLU A 113 -4.17 -10.54 8.87
C GLU A 113 -5.02 -9.64 9.78
N PHE A 114 -6.19 -9.22 9.29
CA PHE A 114 -7.16 -8.35 9.94
C PHE A 114 -8.57 -8.96 9.80
N LEU A 115 -9.04 -9.63 10.85
CA LEU A 115 -10.35 -10.30 10.86
C LEU A 115 -11.29 -9.84 11.97
N ASP A 116 -10.74 -9.56 13.16
CA ASP A 116 -11.50 -9.06 14.31
C ASP A 116 -10.62 -8.12 15.15
N ARG A 117 -11.19 -7.00 15.61
CA ARG A 117 -10.48 -5.90 16.28
C ARG A 117 -10.00 -6.28 17.68
N LYS A 118 -10.45 -7.41 18.24
CA LYS A 118 -10.17 -7.80 19.62
C LYS A 118 -8.72 -8.21 19.86
N ARG A 119 -8.05 -8.84 18.88
CA ARG A 119 -6.63 -9.19 18.98
C ARG A 119 -6.00 -9.28 17.59
N LEU A 120 -5.27 -8.25 17.22
CA LEU A 120 -4.55 -8.21 15.95
C LEU A 120 -3.19 -8.90 16.09
N PRO A 121 -2.80 -9.76 15.13
CA PRO A 121 -1.45 -10.30 15.10
C PRO A 121 -0.41 -9.20 14.85
N ASN A 122 0.84 -9.47 15.22
CA ASN A 122 1.96 -8.60 14.89
C ASN A 122 2.18 -8.56 13.38
N TYR A 123 2.74 -7.45 12.90
CA TYR A 123 3.20 -7.36 11.52
C TYR A 123 4.33 -8.33 11.26
N SER A 124 4.23 -9.05 10.14
CA SER A 124 5.33 -9.80 9.54
C SER A 124 5.96 -8.96 8.44
N MET A 125 7.26 -9.16 8.20
CA MET A 125 7.97 -8.51 7.12
C MET A 125 7.78 -9.29 5.81
N LEU A 126 7.26 -8.64 4.78
CA LEU A 126 7.01 -9.21 3.46
C LEU A 126 8.02 -8.65 2.47
N LEU A 127 8.69 -9.55 1.74
CA LEU A 127 9.46 -9.23 0.54
C LEU A 127 8.74 -9.81 -0.68
N VAL A 128 8.41 -8.95 -1.64
CA VAL A 128 7.89 -9.35 -2.94
C VAL A 128 8.89 -8.95 -4.03
N THR A 129 9.09 -9.87 -4.96
CA THR A 129 9.92 -9.70 -6.16
C THR A 129 9.09 -10.07 -7.38
N PRO A 130 9.55 -9.77 -8.62
CA PRO A 130 8.87 -10.25 -9.82
C PRO A 130 8.70 -11.77 -9.91
N LEU A 131 9.47 -12.55 -9.13
CA LEU A 131 9.51 -14.01 -9.22
C LEU A 131 8.86 -14.71 -8.03
N LYS A 132 8.74 -14.05 -6.88
CA LYS A 132 8.27 -14.68 -5.63
C LYS A 132 7.86 -13.68 -4.56
N SER A 133 7.06 -14.17 -3.62
CA SER A 133 6.75 -13.53 -2.34
C SER A 133 7.26 -14.38 -1.18
N ILE A 134 7.85 -13.75 -0.17
CA ILE A 134 8.34 -14.42 1.04
C ILE A 134 8.06 -13.59 2.29
N ILE A 135 7.75 -14.26 3.40
CA ILE A 135 7.85 -13.65 4.73
C ILE A 135 9.30 -13.79 5.19
N VAL A 136 9.98 -12.67 5.43
CA VAL A 136 11.39 -12.66 5.83
C VAL A 136 11.55 -12.72 7.34
N ASP A 137 12.63 -13.34 7.80
CA ASP A 137 12.97 -13.46 9.22
C ASP A 137 13.62 -12.18 9.77
N CYS A 138 12.92 -11.06 9.65
CA CYS A 138 13.29 -9.80 10.29
C CYS A 138 12.06 -8.98 10.69
N THR A 139 12.31 -7.86 11.36
CA THR A 139 11.30 -6.89 11.77
C THR A 139 11.73 -5.47 11.38
N GLU A 140 10.84 -4.49 11.53
CA GLU A 140 11.21 -3.08 11.36
C GLU A 140 12.34 -2.64 12.29
N VAL A 141 12.44 -3.20 13.50
CA VAL A 141 13.45 -2.82 14.50
C VAL A 141 14.73 -3.66 14.42
N SER A 142 14.83 -4.61 13.49
CA SER A 142 16.04 -5.41 13.29
C SER A 142 17.24 -4.53 12.90
N GLN A 143 18.45 -4.91 13.33
CA GLN A 143 19.66 -4.12 13.01
C GLN A 143 20.00 -4.14 11.52
N ALA A 144 19.71 -5.26 10.84
CA ALA A 144 19.93 -5.44 9.42
C ALA A 144 18.72 -6.14 8.77
N PHE A 145 18.54 -5.89 7.48
CA PHE A 145 17.56 -6.60 6.66
C PHE A 145 18.09 -7.98 6.24
N THR A 146 17.20 -8.97 6.16
CA THR A 146 17.51 -10.27 5.58
C THR A 146 16.54 -10.59 4.45
N GLN A 147 17.04 -11.26 3.41
CA GLN A 147 16.23 -11.84 2.34
C GLN A 147 15.90 -13.31 2.61
N GLN A 148 16.36 -13.86 3.74
CA GLN A 148 16.05 -15.22 4.14
C GLN A 148 14.58 -15.28 4.60
N GLY A 149 13.85 -16.22 4.02
CA GLY A 149 12.48 -16.50 4.43
C GLY A 149 12.45 -17.19 5.78
N VAL A 150 11.32 -17.07 6.48
CA VAL A 150 11.04 -17.86 7.69
C VAL A 150 11.14 -19.35 7.37
N GLU A 151 11.77 -20.11 8.27
CA GLU A 151 12.01 -21.54 8.09
C GLU A 151 10.72 -22.32 7.86
N GLY A 152 10.76 -23.34 6.99
CA GLY A 152 9.61 -24.18 6.68
C GLY A 152 8.63 -23.61 5.65
N MET A 153 8.83 -22.37 5.17
CA MET A 153 8.02 -21.81 4.08
C MET A 153 8.40 -22.39 2.71
N LYS A 154 7.39 -22.62 1.87
CA LYS A 154 7.56 -23.07 0.49
C LYS A 154 7.87 -21.88 -0.44
N PHE A 155 8.10 -22.18 -1.71
CA PHE A 155 8.11 -21.16 -2.76
C PHE A 155 6.68 -20.68 -3.07
N TYR A 156 6.47 -19.37 -3.08
CA TYR A 156 5.22 -18.75 -3.51
C TYR A 156 5.49 -17.77 -4.66
N PRO A 157 4.85 -17.94 -5.84
CA PRO A 157 5.11 -17.09 -7.00
C PRO A 157 4.63 -15.65 -6.80
N ASP A 158 3.58 -15.43 -6.00
CA ASP A 158 3.07 -14.11 -5.69
C ASP A 158 2.47 -14.01 -4.28
N LEU A 159 2.01 -12.81 -3.92
CA LEU A 159 1.43 -12.52 -2.62
C LEU A 159 0.10 -13.28 -2.41
N TYR A 160 -0.71 -13.39 -3.46
CA TYR A 160 -2.01 -14.06 -3.35
C TYR A 160 -1.86 -15.54 -2.99
N MET A 161 -0.89 -16.24 -3.61
CA MET A 161 -0.61 -17.65 -3.33
C MET A 161 -0.01 -17.84 -1.93
N LEU A 162 0.89 -16.95 -1.51
CA LEU A 162 1.44 -16.95 -0.14
C LEU A 162 0.32 -16.84 0.89
N VAL A 163 -0.57 -15.87 0.70
CA VAL A 163 -1.70 -15.63 1.61
C VAL A 163 -2.72 -16.76 1.53
N SER A 164 -2.98 -17.31 0.34
CA SER A 164 -3.93 -18.42 0.17
C SER A 164 -3.50 -19.70 0.88
N GLU A 165 -2.20 -19.94 1.05
CA GLU A 165 -1.70 -21.06 1.84
C GLU A 165 -1.87 -20.81 3.35
N HIS A 166 -1.45 -19.63 3.83
CA HIS A 166 -1.26 -19.34 5.26
C HIS A 166 -2.40 -18.60 5.97
N ALA A 167 -3.33 -18.00 5.23
CA ALA A 167 -4.46 -17.28 5.83
C ALA A 167 -5.35 -18.21 6.66
N SER A 168 -6.09 -17.65 7.62
CA SER A 168 -7.14 -18.41 8.29
C SER A 168 -8.28 -18.77 7.32
N SER A 169 -9.07 -19.78 7.66
CA SER A 169 -10.23 -20.20 6.86
C SER A 169 -11.21 -19.06 6.60
N ILE A 170 -11.42 -18.18 7.59
CA ILE A 170 -12.32 -17.03 7.51
C ILE A 170 -11.80 -16.03 6.46
N SER A 171 -10.50 -15.70 6.49
CA SER A 171 -9.90 -14.81 5.48
C SER A 171 -10.01 -15.40 4.09
N LYS A 172 -9.72 -16.71 3.95
CA LYS A 172 -9.84 -17.41 2.66
C LYS A 172 -11.23 -17.31 2.06
N SER A 173 -12.29 -17.43 2.86
CA SER A 173 -13.66 -17.22 2.37
C SER A 173 -13.90 -15.76 1.98
N LYS A 174 -13.51 -14.81 2.83
CA LYS A 174 -13.75 -13.38 2.60
C LYS A 174 -13.09 -12.82 1.33
N PHE A 175 -11.82 -13.15 1.06
CA PHE A 175 -11.17 -12.63 -0.16
C PHE A 175 -11.56 -13.39 -1.43
N LYS A 176 -12.19 -14.57 -1.32
CA LYS A 176 -12.80 -15.26 -2.47
C LYS A 176 -14.12 -14.62 -2.88
N GLU A 177 -14.85 -14.07 -1.92
CA GLU A 177 -16.16 -13.41 -2.10
C GLU A 177 -16.05 -11.89 -2.10
N ILE A 178 -14.84 -11.35 -2.31
CA ILE A 178 -14.63 -9.90 -2.28
C ILE A 178 -15.44 -9.22 -3.38
N ASP A 179 -16.04 -8.07 -3.05
CA ASP A 179 -16.64 -7.19 -4.04
C ASP A 179 -15.55 -6.70 -5.02
N LEU A 180 -15.68 -7.11 -6.28
CA LEU A 180 -14.73 -6.75 -7.33
C LEU A 180 -14.71 -5.24 -7.59
N ILE A 181 -15.80 -4.52 -7.36
CA ILE A 181 -15.86 -3.07 -7.51
C ILE A 181 -14.98 -2.42 -6.43
N LEU A 182 -15.13 -2.87 -5.18
CA LEU A 182 -14.25 -2.43 -4.08
C LEU A 182 -12.78 -2.73 -4.40
N SER A 183 -12.48 -3.95 -4.84
CA SER A 183 -11.11 -4.34 -5.17
C SER A 183 -10.52 -3.48 -6.29
N GLN A 184 -11.27 -3.20 -7.35
CA GLN A 184 -10.83 -2.33 -8.44
C GLN A 184 -10.57 -0.89 -7.96
N THR A 185 -11.41 -0.37 -7.07
CA THR A 185 -11.23 0.97 -6.48
C THR A 185 -9.97 1.04 -5.62
N VAL A 186 -9.73 0.02 -4.79
CA VAL A 186 -8.50 -0.07 -3.98
C VAL A 186 -7.27 -0.16 -4.88
N TYR A 187 -7.31 -1.00 -5.92
CA TYR A 187 -6.24 -1.10 -6.91
C TYR A 187 -5.96 0.25 -7.59
N PHE A 188 -7.00 0.95 -8.03
CA PHE A 188 -6.87 2.27 -8.64
C PHE A 188 -6.17 3.25 -7.70
N MET A 189 -6.57 3.30 -6.42
CA MET A 189 -5.94 4.18 -5.44
C MET A 189 -4.47 3.81 -5.20
N LEU A 190 -4.17 2.53 -4.99
CA LEU A 190 -2.79 2.05 -4.75
C LEU A 190 -1.87 2.33 -5.95
N SER A 191 -2.33 2.01 -7.16
CA SER A 191 -1.57 2.25 -8.40
C SER A 191 -1.44 3.72 -8.77
N SER A 192 -2.37 4.58 -8.31
CA SER A 192 -2.26 6.03 -8.50
C SER A 192 -1.26 6.67 -7.55
N VAL A 193 -1.18 6.21 -6.30
CA VAL A 193 -0.23 6.75 -5.30
C VAL A 193 1.18 6.16 -5.47
N ARG A 194 1.29 4.92 -5.96
CA ARG A 194 2.57 4.21 -6.18
C ARG A 194 3.49 4.18 -4.97
N MET A 195 2.94 3.98 -3.77
CA MET A 195 3.70 4.02 -2.52
C MET A 195 4.98 3.16 -2.54
N LEU A 196 5.02 2.01 -3.21
CA LEU A 196 6.20 1.14 -3.19
C LEU A 196 7.40 1.73 -3.93
N SER A 197 7.17 2.62 -4.89
CA SER A 197 8.23 3.34 -5.63
C SER A 197 8.66 4.64 -4.96
N TYR A 198 7.76 5.26 -4.19
CA TYR A 198 7.94 6.60 -3.61
C TYR A 198 7.95 6.58 -2.07
N SER A 199 8.33 5.44 -1.47
CA SER A 199 8.47 5.27 -0.01
C SER A 199 9.69 4.48 0.42
#